data_AF-A0A5C8P515-F1
#
_entry.id   AF-A0A5C8P515-F1
#
_cell.length_a   1.000
_cell.length_b   1.000
_cell.length_c   1.000
_cell.angle_alpha   90.00
_cell.angle_beta   90.00
_cell.angle_gamma   90.00
#
_symmetry.space_group_name_H-M   'P 1'
#
loop_
_entity.id
_entity.type
_entity.pdbx_description
1 polymer ?
#
loop_
_entity_poly.entity_id
_entity_poly.type
_entity_poly.pdbx_seq_one_letter_code
_entity_poly.pdbx_strand_id
1 'polypeptide(L)'
;MKIRIHSIWRVVPVPVIVVRRLPGRVVGISLGPLVLVRHGYHDDWPTLVHELEHCKQFWRGGAVIHLVRYLADPKYRLRTEIEAYRAELAACPPAERKGRLYDSADALAFGYGLGVDARACRRLLRVPG
;
A
#
# COMPACT_ATOMS: atom_id res chain seq x y z
N MET A 1 12.31 -16.85 10.59
CA MET A 1 11.20 -16.21 9.84
C MET A 1 10.18 -15.76 10.87
N LYS A 2 9.76 -14.49 10.86
CA LYS A 2 8.81 -13.93 11.84
C LYS A 2 7.47 -13.73 11.14
N ILE A 3 6.38 -14.21 11.73
CA ILE A 3 5.03 -14.04 11.20
C ILE A 3 4.23 -13.23 12.22
N ARG A 4 3.56 -12.19 11.75
CA ARG A 4 2.56 -11.43 12.52
C ARG A 4 1.20 -11.62 11.88
N ILE A 5 0.14 -11.53 12.67
CA ILE A 5 -1.22 -11.59 12.16
C ILE A 5 -1.88 -10.25 12.44
N HIS A 6 -2.37 -9.61 11.40
CA HIS A 6 -3.22 -8.43 11.50
C HIS A 6 -4.62 -8.78 10.98
N SER A 7 -5.63 -8.00 11.36
CA SER A 7 -6.99 -8.20 10.87
C SER A 7 -7.42 -7.05 9.98
N ILE A 8 -7.92 -7.34 8.78
CA ILE A 8 -8.71 -6.38 8.01
C ILE A 8 -10.18 -6.50 8.41
N TRP A 9 -10.89 -5.36 8.42
CA TRP A 9 -12.27 -5.25 8.92
C TRP A 9 -12.51 -5.87 10.30
N ARG A 10 -11.45 -5.99 11.12
CA ARG A 10 -11.44 -6.62 12.45
C ARG A 10 -11.80 -8.12 12.47
N VAL A 11 -11.98 -8.77 11.32
CA VAL A 11 -12.49 -10.15 11.25
C VAL A 11 -11.70 -11.07 10.33
N VAL A 12 -11.11 -10.54 9.24
CA VAL A 12 -10.38 -11.38 8.29
C VAL A 12 -8.89 -11.30 8.64
N PRO A 13 -8.24 -12.42 9.02
CA PRO A 13 -6.83 -12.43 9.35
C PRO A 13 -5.99 -12.31 8.08
N VAL A 14 -4.92 -11.52 8.17
CA VAL A 14 -3.91 -11.33 7.13
C VAL A 14 -2.55 -11.67 7.74
N PRO A 15 -1.90 -12.75 7.29
CA PRO A 15 -0.52 -13.06 7.66
C PRO A 15 0.43 -12.01 7.08
N VAL A 16 1.24 -11.39 7.95
CA VAL A 16 2.36 -10.53 7.58
C VAL A 16 3.65 -11.29 7.85
N ILE A 17 4.31 -11.72 6.77
CA ILE A 17 5.53 -12.52 6.83
C ILE A 17 6.74 -11.62 6.65
N VAL A 18 7.61 -11.59 7.66
CA VAL A 18 8.83 -10.80 7.63
C VAL A 18 9.93 -11.57 6.91
N VAL A 19 10.42 -11.00 5.81
CA VAL A 19 11.46 -11.56 4.96
C VAL A 19 12.74 -10.71 5.00
N ARG A 20 13.89 -11.34 4.77
CA ARG A 20 15.19 -10.64 4.81
C ARG A 20 15.34 -9.63 3.66
N ARG A 21 14.87 -9.99 2.47
CA ARG A 21 14.99 -9.18 1.25
C ARG A 21 13.71 -9.29 0.42
N LEU A 22 13.40 -8.20 -0.27
CA LEU A 22 12.43 -8.14 -1.36
C LEU A 22 13.15 -7.57 -2.59
N PRO A 23 12.68 -7.84 -3.81
CA PRO A 23 13.31 -7.33 -5.03
C PRO A 23 13.41 -5.81 -5.06
N GLY A 24 14.56 -5.30 -5.50
CA GLY A 24 14.79 -3.86 -5.69
C GLY A 24 14.52 -3.00 -4.45
N ARG A 25 13.75 -1.92 -4.63
CA ARG A 25 13.39 -0.97 -3.58
C ARG A 25 12.10 -1.31 -2.83
N VAL A 26 11.47 -2.45 -3.14
CA VAL A 26 10.20 -2.87 -2.53
C VAL A 26 10.40 -3.16 -1.04
N VAL A 27 9.61 -2.50 -0.19
CA VAL A 27 9.69 -2.63 1.28
C VAL A 27 8.56 -3.52 1.83
N GLY A 28 7.41 -3.53 1.18
CA GLY A 28 6.26 -4.39 1.43
C GLY A 28 5.63 -4.82 0.10
N ILE A 29 4.93 -5.95 0.11
CA ILE A 29 4.09 -6.37 -1.01
C ILE A 29 2.93 -7.23 -0.52
N SER A 30 1.72 -6.88 -0.96
CA SER A 30 0.53 -7.72 -0.85
C SER A 30 0.50 -8.77 -1.96
N LEU A 31 0.37 -10.05 -1.57
CA LEU A 31 0.18 -11.19 -2.48
C LEU A 31 -1.25 -11.71 -2.39
N GLY A 32 -2.24 -10.81 -2.43
CA GLY A 32 -3.65 -11.12 -2.27
C GLY A 32 -4.05 -11.18 -0.80
N PRO A 33 -4.23 -12.37 -0.18
CA PRO A 33 -4.66 -12.48 1.22
C PRO A 33 -3.50 -12.39 2.24
N LEU A 34 -2.26 -12.16 1.80
CA LEU A 34 -1.08 -12.13 2.66
C LEU A 34 -0.15 -10.98 2.29
N VAL A 35 0.69 -10.55 3.24
CA VAL A 35 1.68 -9.50 3.05
C VAL A 35 3.07 -10.05 3.31
N LEU A 36 4.02 -9.71 2.46
CA LEU A 36 5.45 -9.85 2.73
C LEU A 36 6.03 -8.48 3.08
N VAL A 37 6.84 -8.39 4.12
CA VAL A 37 7.49 -7.14 4.52
C VAL A 37 8.98 -7.35 4.79
N ARG A 38 9.81 -6.40 4.38
CA ARG A 38 11.26 -6.43 4.62
C ARG A 38 11.55 -6.26 6.12
N HIS A 39 12.55 -6.97 6.63
CA HIS A 39 12.92 -7.03 8.05
C HIS A 39 13.05 -5.67 8.78
N GLY A 40 13.39 -4.57 8.09
CA GLY A 40 13.47 -3.22 8.70
C GLY A 40 12.14 -2.45 8.78
N TYR A 41 11.08 -2.92 8.11
CA TYR A 41 9.82 -2.20 7.93
C TYR A 41 8.64 -2.87 8.64
N HIS A 42 8.88 -3.99 9.32
CA HIS A 42 7.83 -4.76 9.98
C HIS A 42 7.19 -4.07 11.19
N ASP A 43 7.79 -2.96 11.66
CA ASP A 43 7.25 -2.08 12.69
C ASP A 43 6.78 -0.72 12.13
N ASP A 44 6.94 -0.45 10.82
CA ASP A 44 6.42 0.75 10.16
C ASP A 44 4.91 0.55 9.89
N TRP A 45 4.09 0.97 10.86
CA TRP A 45 2.65 0.80 10.79
C TRP A 45 1.99 1.43 9.56
N PRO A 46 2.30 2.67 9.15
CA PRO A 46 1.86 3.23 7.87
C PRO A 46 2.11 2.33 6.66
N THR A 47 3.32 1.79 6.52
CA THR A 47 3.64 0.86 5.42
C THR A 47 2.83 -0.42 5.52
N LEU A 48 2.64 -0.98 6.71
CA LEU A 48 1.77 -2.15 6.87
C LEU A 48 0.32 -1.85 6.50
N VAL A 49 -0.20 -0.68 6.86
CA VAL A 49 -1.56 -0.25 6.49
C VAL A 49 -1.74 -0.15 4.99
N HIS A 50 -0.73 0.35 4.26
CA HIS A 50 -0.73 0.36 2.80
C HIS A 50 -0.96 -1.06 2.24
N GLU A 51 -0.13 -2.02 2.65
CA GLU A 51 -0.22 -3.40 2.16
C GLU A 51 -1.52 -4.10 2.58
N LEU A 52 -2.01 -3.83 3.79
CA LEU A 52 -3.29 -4.33 4.28
C LEU A 52 -4.48 -3.75 3.49
N GLU A 53 -4.37 -2.53 2.98
CA GLU A 53 -5.39 -1.95 2.11
C GLU A 53 -5.47 -2.70 0.78
N HIS A 54 -4.34 -3.12 0.20
CA HIS A 54 -4.34 -4.02 -0.95
C HIS A 54 -5.00 -5.36 -0.64
N CYS A 55 -4.82 -5.92 0.56
CA CYS A 55 -5.55 -7.13 0.97
C CYS A 55 -7.07 -6.89 1.04
N LYS A 56 -7.54 -5.73 1.54
CA LYS A 56 -8.97 -5.37 1.50
C LYS A 56 -9.47 -5.23 0.07
N GLN A 57 -8.70 -4.59 -0.80
CA GLN A 57 -9.05 -4.40 -2.22
C GLN A 57 -9.13 -5.74 -2.95
N PHE A 58 -8.24 -6.69 -2.64
CA PHE A 58 -8.29 -8.05 -3.15
C PHE A 58 -9.63 -8.72 -2.81
N TRP A 59 -10.02 -8.75 -1.54
CA TRP A 59 -11.29 -9.36 -1.13
C TRP A 59 -12.51 -8.61 -1.65
N ARG A 60 -12.55 -7.27 -1.50
CA ARG A 60 -13.66 -6.41 -1.96
C ARG A 60 -13.84 -6.44 -3.47
N GLY A 61 -12.76 -6.62 -4.22
CA GLY A 61 -12.75 -6.63 -5.68
C GLY A 61 -12.95 -8.01 -6.30
N GLY A 62 -13.32 -9.03 -5.53
CA GLY A 62 -13.59 -10.38 -6.05
C GLY A 62 -12.33 -11.21 -6.32
N ALA A 63 -11.30 -11.05 -5.47
CA ALA A 63 -10.05 -11.80 -5.47
C ALA A 63 -9.32 -11.79 -6.82
N VAL A 64 -9.46 -12.85 -7.61
CA VAL A 64 -8.82 -12.97 -8.94
C VAL A 64 -9.27 -11.86 -9.88
N ILE A 65 -10.54 -11.43 -9.78
CA ILE A 65 -11.08 -10.32 -10.59
C ILE A 65 -10.31 -9.03 -10.29
N HIS A 66 -10.01 -8.76 -9.02
CA HIS A 66 -9.20 -7.61 -8.63
C HIS A 66 -7.81 -7.67 -9.25
N LEU A 67 -7.12 -8.82 -9.15
CA LEU A 67 -5.78 -9.00 -9.70
C LEU A 67 -5.73 -8.74 -11.21
N VAL A 68 -6.69 -9.30 -11.95
CA VAL A 68 -6.79 -9.09 -13.41
C VAL A 68 -6.97 -7.61 -13.73
N ARG A 69 -7.89 -6.91 -13.03
CA ARG A 69 -8.15 -5.48 -13.25
C ARG A 69 -6.95 -4.62 -12.87
N TYR A 70 -6.26 -4.95 -11.78
CA TYR A 70 -5.08 -4.23 -11.32
C TYR A 70 -3.94 -4.30 -12.35
N LEU A 71 -3.75 -5.46 -13.00
CA LEU A 71 -2.71 -5.64 -14.01
C LEU A 71 -3.09 -5.08 -15.40
N ALA A 72 -4.37 -5.15 -15.77
CA ALA A 72 -4.83 -4.81 -17.12
C ALA A 72 -5.31 -3.35 -17.30
N ASP A 73 -5.77 -2.67 -16.24
CA ASP A 73 -6.33 -1.33 -16.31
C ASP A 73 -5.50 -0.34 -15.47
N PRO A 74 -4.65 0.51 -16.12
CA PRO A 74 -3.84 1.51 -15.43
C PRO A 74 -4.65 2.52 -14.61
N LYS A 75 -5.88 2.84 -15.03
CA LYS A 75 -6.75 3.76 -14.26
C LYS A 75 -7.33 3.08 -13.04
N TYR A 76 -7.66 1.79 -13.14
CA TYR A 76 -8.03 0.99 -11.97
C TYR A 76 -6.86 0.90 -11.00
N ARG A 77 -5.67 0.55 -11.49
CA ARG A 77 -4.44 0.50 -10.71
C ARG A 77 -4.14 1.83 -10.00
N LEU A 78 -4.23 2.95 -10.72
CA LEU A 78 -4.02 4.27 -10.12
C LEU A 78 -4.97 4.53 -8.95
N ARG A 79 -6.26 4.20 -9.10
CA ARG A 79 -7.26 4.39 -8.03
C ARG A 79 -6.96 3.52 -6.82
N THR A 80 -6.55 2.26 -7.03
CA THR A 80 -6.21 1.35 -5.93
C THR A 80 -4.98 1.82 -5.16
N GLU A 81 -3.95 2.31 -5.87
CA GLU A 81 -2.76 2.88 -5.22
C GLU A 81 -3.08 4.16 -4.44
N ILE A 82 -3.90 5.06 -5.00
CA ILE A 82 -4.32 6.28 -4.29
C ILE A 82 -5.05 5.93 -2.99
N GLU A 83 -5.93 4.94 -3.00
CA GLU A 83 -6.63 4.46 -1.80
C GLU A 83 -5.63 3.91 -0.76
N ALA A 84 -4.67 3.09 -1.17
CA ALA A 84 -3.65 2.53 -0.28
C ALA A 84 -2.74 3.61 0.33
N TYR A 85 -2.23 4.54 -0.49
CA TYR A 85 -1.42 5.66 0.01
C TYR A 85 -2.21 6.63 0.89
N ARG A 86 -3.51 6.83 0.65
CA ARG A 86 -4.34 7.63 1.57
C ARG A 86 -4.51 6.93 2.92
N ALA A 87 -4.67 5.61 2.93
CA ALA A 87 -4.72 4.83 4.17
C ALA A 87 -3.39 4.89 4.94
N GLU A 88 -2.26 4.78 4.23
CA GLU A 88 -0.91 4.98 4.80
C GLU A 88 -0.78 6.35 5.48
N LEU A 89 -1.16 7.43 4.80
CA LEU A 89 -1.05 8.79 5.33
C LEU A 89 -2.00 9.05 6.50
N ALA A 90 -3.18 8.43 6.51
CA ALA A 90 -4.12 8.49 7.63
C ALA A 90 -3.56 7.80 8.88
N ALA A 91 -2.79 6.71 8.69
CA ALA A 91 -2.12 5.98 9.76
C ALA A 91 -0.82 6.65 10.25
N CYS A 92 -0.28 7.61 9.51
CA CYS A 92 0.94 8.32 9.92
C CYS A 92 0.72 9.21 11.14
N PRO A 93 1.68 9.22 12.09
CA PRO A 93 1.75 10.24 13.13
C PRO A 93 1.74 11.64 12.51
N PRO A 94 1.07 12.64 13.14
CA PRO A 94 0.95 13.99 12.58
C PRO A 94 2.29 14.63 12.23
N ALA A 95 3.33 14.39 13.04
CA ALA A 95 4.68 14.92 12.83
C ALA A 95 5.36 14.38 11.56
N GLU A 96 5.08 13.12 11.18
CA GLU A 96 5.71 12.45 10.05
C GLU A 96 4.90 12.56 8.75
N ARG A 97 3.59 12.82 8.87
CA ARG A 97 2.63 12.83 7.75
C ARG A 97 3.07 13.72 6.58
N LYS A 98 3.67 14.88 6.87
CA LYS A 98 4.16 15.77 5.82
C LYS A 98 5.27 15.10 5.02
N GLY A 99 6.30 14.57 5.68
CA GLY A 99 7.40 13.87 5.00
C GLY A 99 6.89 12.69 4.19
N ARG A 100 6.05 11.84 4.82
CA ARG A 100 5.45 10.69 4.16
C ARG A 100 4.66 11.08 2.91
N LEU A 101 3.89 12.17 2.93
CA LEU A 101 3.15 12.65 1.74
C LEU A 101 4.06 12.89 0.54
N TYR A 102 5.28 13.40 0.74
CA TYR A 102 6.22 13.60 -0.37
C TYR A 102 6.74 12.24 -0.87
N ASP A 103 7.16 11.36 0.03
CA ASP A 103 7.66 10.02 -0.32
C ASP A 103 6.59 9.20 -1.07
N SER A 104 5.36 9.16 -0.56
CA SER A 104 4.23 8.47 -1.19
C SER A 104 3.87 9.06 -2.56
N ALA A 105 3.94 10.39 -2.71
CA ALA A 105 3.65 11.04 -3.98
C ALA A 105 4.71 10.77 -5.05
N ASP A 106 5.98 10.73 -4.66
CA ASP A 106 7.08 10.38 -5.56
C ASP A 106 6.99 8.88 -5.93
N ALA A 107 6.71 8.01 -4.97
CA ALA A 107 6.48 6.58 -5.23
C ALA A 107 5.31 6.36 -6.20
N LEU A 108 4.19 7.08 -6.03
CA LEU A 108 3.04 7.00 -6.92
C LEU A 108 3.34 7.52 -8.33
N ALA A 109 4.10 8.61 -8.45
CA ALA A 109 4.45 9.22 -9.73
C ALA A 109 5.39 8.32 -10.56
N PHE A 110 6.41 7.73 -9.92
CA PHE A 110 7.50 7.03 -10.61
C PHE A 110 7.42 5.50 -10.53
N GLY A 111 6.75 4.94 -9.52
CA GLY A 111 6.73 3.51 -9.25
C GLY A 111 5.84 2.68 -10.18
N TYR A 112 4.87 3.31 -10.84
CA TYR A 112 3.81 2.59 -11.54
C TYR A 112 3.72 2.91 -13.04
N GLY A 113 4.55 3.84 -13.55
CA GLY A 113 4.55 4.21 -14.97
C GLY A 113 3.23 4.84 -15.46
N LEU A 114 2.46 5.46 -14.56
CA LEU A 114 1.09 5.90 -14.82
C LEU A 114 1.00 7.30 -15.47
N GLY A 115 2.13 7.94 -15.75
CA GLY A 115 2.18 9.26 -16.41
C GLY A 115 1.64 10.41 -15.56
N VAL A 116 1.60 10.27 -14.24
CA VAL A 116 1.14 11.31 -13.31
C VAL A 116 2.35 11.98 -12.67
N ASP A 117 2.41 13.32 -12.71
CA ASP A 117 3.50 14.06 -12.07
C ASP A 117 3.37 14.07 -10.52
N ALA A 118 4.49 14.17 -9.81
CA ALA A 118 4.52 14.15 -8.34
C ALA A 118 3.69 15.28 -7.69
N ARG A 119 3.54 16.44 -8.34
CA ARG A 119 2.71 17.53 -7.82
C ARG A 119 1.23 17.19 -7.91
N ALA A 120 0.79 16.51 -8.97
CA ALA A 120 -0.55 15.97 -9.11
C ALA A 120 -0.80 14.86 -8.09
N CYS A 121 0.13 13.93 -7.89
CA CYS A 121 0.06 12.91 -6.85
C CYS A 121 -0.13 13.53 -5.45
N ARG A 122 0.63 14.58 -5.09
CA ARG A 122 0.44 15.28 -3.82
C ARG A 122 -0.97 15.84 -3.65
N ARG A 123 -1.60 16.37 -4.71
CA ARG A 123 -2.99 16.85 -4.64
C ARG A 123 -3.98 15.69 -4.46
N LEU A 124 -3.74 14.58 -5.15
CA LEU A 124 -4.58 13.37 -5.06
C LEU A 124 -4.49 12.71 -3.68
N LEU A 125 -3.32 12.72 -3.05
CA LEU A 125 -3.07 12.09 -1.76
C LEU A 125 -3.43 12.95 -0.55
N ARG A 126 -3.75 14.23 -0.75
CA ARG A 126 -4.30 15.07 0.33
C ARG A 126 -5.65 14.49 0.76
N VAL A 127 -5.68 13.94 1.96
CA VAL A 127 -6.93 13.59 2.64
C VAL A 127 -7.56 14.91 3.13
N PRO A 128 -8.86 15.17 2.89
CA PRO A 128 -9.54 16.25 3.59
C PRO A 128 -9.40 16.00 5.10
N GLY A 129 -8.98 17.04 5.82
CA GLY A 129 -8.82 16.99 7.27
C GLY A 129 -10.13 16.77 8.00
#